data_AF-A0A7S0B3V9-F1
#
_entry.id   AF-A0A7S0B3V9-F1
#
_cell.length_a   1.000
_cell.length_b   1.000
_cell.length_c   1.000
_cell.angle_alpha   90.00
_cell.angle_beta   90.00
_cell.angle_gamma   90.00
#
_symmetry.space_group_name_H-M   'P 1'
#
loop_
_entity.id
_entity.type
_entity.pdbx_description
1 polymer ?
#
loop_
_entity_poly.entity_id
_entity_poly.type
_entity_poly.pdbx_seq_one_letter_code
_entity_poly.pdbx_strand_id
1 'polypeptide(L)'
;TRSWCIFELLQTVHLQQSQQGFEGLILCTSSGVLNNGEGSVEVAMALAERVARMDLQTAKATKPEDAAMIKQQVVRDLGSFDALNHFVRNEVYRILRTAQVHTTSKFADVFRKLKNNGMVSV
;
A
#
# COMPACT_ATOMS: atom_id res chain seq x y z
N THR A 1 2.59 -8.56 13.02
CA THR A 1 2.95 -8.96 11.63
C THR A 1 3.51 -10.37 11.62
N ARG A 2 3.17 -11.20 10.62
CA ARG A 2 3.66 -12.59 10.48
C ARG A 2 4.95 -12.60 9.66
N SER A 3 5.98 -13.36 10.06
CA SER A 3 7.26 -13.37 9.33
C SER A 3 7.13 -13.87 7.89
N TRP A 4 6.20 -14.79 7.60
CA TRP A 4 5.97 -15.25 6.23
C TRP A 4 5.51 -14.14 5.28
N CYS A 5 4.79 -13.12 5.76
CA CYS A 5 4.45 -11.96 4.94
C CYS A 5 5.68 -11.14 4.54
N ILE A 6 6.76 -11.15 5.34
CA ILE A 6 8.03 -10.51 4.98
C ILE A 6 8.71 -11.27 3.85
N PHE A 7 8.66 -12.59 3.89
CA PHE A 7 9.18 -13.41 2.80
C PHE A 7 8.43 -13.11 1.49
N GLU A 8 7.10 -13.05 1.53
CA GLU A 8 6.28 -12.68 0.36
C GLU A 8 6.66 -11.29 -0.17
N LEU A 9 6.81 -10.29 0.71
CA LEU A 9 7.24 -8.94 0.31
C LEU A 9 8.64 -8.93 -0.32
N LEU A 10 9.58 -9.73 0.19
CA LEU A 10 10.90 -9.90 -0.43
C LEU A 10 10.79 -10.47 -1.83
N GLN A 11 9.97 -11.50 -2.03
CA GLN A 11 9.72 -12.07 -3.36
C GLN A 11 9.09 -11.04 -4.30
N THR A 12 8.15 -10.22 -3.81
CA THR A 12 7.59 -9.11 -4.60
C THR A 12 8.67 -8.14 -5.06
N VAL A 13 9.61 -7.75 -4.18
CA VAL A 13 10.72 -6.86 -4.56
C VAL A 13 11.60 -7.51 -5.64
N HIS A 14 11.95 -8.79 -5.48
CA HIS A 14 12.76 -9.52 -6.46
C HIS A 14 12.07 -9.64 -7.81
N LEU A 15 10.79 -9.98 -7.84
CA LEU A 15 10.01 -10.07 -9.07
C LEU A 15 9.88 -8.71 -9.76
N GLN A 16 9.70 -7.63 -9.00
CA GLN A 16 9.62 -6.28 -9.55
C GLN A 16 10.93 -5.82 -10.20
N GLN A 17 12.08 -6.36 -9.77
CA GLN A 17 13.39 -6.07 -10.36
C GLN A 17 13.73 -6.97 -11.54
N SER A 18 13.25 -8.22 -11.54
CA SER A 18 13.68 -9.25 -12.49
C SER A 18 12.69 -9.52 -13.63
N GLN A 19 11.40 -9.19 -13.45
CA GLN A 19 10.34 -9.51 -14.40
C GLN A 19 9.69 -8.22 -14.94
N GLN A 20 9.82 -8.01 -16.24
CA GLN A 20 9.12 -6.92 -16.92
C GLN A 20 7.61 -7.14 -16.86
N GLY A 21 6.86 -6.10 -16.49
CA GLY A 21 5.40 -6.15 -16.41
C GLY A 21 4.83 -6.73 -15.11
N PHE A 22 5.66 -7.08 -14.13
CA PHE A 22 5.16 -7.42 -12.79
C PHE A 22 4.63 -6.15 -12.08
N GLU A 23 3.38 -6.19 -11.63
CA GLU A 23 2.69 -5.02 -11.04
C GLU A 23 3.16 -4.67 -9.62
N GLY A 24 3.96 -5.51 -8.98
CA GLY A 24 4.48 -5.27 -7.63
C GLY A 24 3.44 -5.58 -6.54
N LEU A 25 3.42 -4.74 -5.50
CA LEU A 25 2.52 -4.93 -4.36
C LEU A 25 1.14 -4.33 -4.65
N ILE A 26 0.14 -5.21 -4.81
CA ILE A 26 -1.26 -4.83 -4.98
C ILE A 26 -2.04 -5.07 -3.68
N LEU A 27 -2.80 -4.06 -3.23
CA LEU A 27 -3.61 -4.11 -2.02
C LEU A 27 -5.10 -4.16 -2.35
N CYS A 28 -5.68 -5.32 -2.13
CA CYS A 28 -7.09 -5.59 -2.38
C CYS A 28 -7.93 -5.41 -1.12
N THR A 29 -9.13 -4.86 -1.30
CA THR A 29 -10.17 -4.74 -0.28
C THR A 29 -11.46 -5.37 -0.80
N SER A 30 -12.45 -5.56 0.08
CA SER A 30 -13.77 -6.05 -0.36
C SER A 30 -14.48 -5.11 -1.34
N SER A 31 -14.05 -3.85 -1.43
CA SER A 31 -14.62 -2.84 -2.32
C SER A 31 -13.74 -2.50 -3.53
N GLY A 32 -12.66 -3.24 -3.76
CA GLY A 32 -11.80 -3.08 -4.94
C GLY A 32 -10.31 -2.99 -4.62
N VAL A 33 -9.53 -2.64 -5.64
CA VAL A 33 -8.06 -2.55 -5.61
C VAL A 33 -7.60 -1.11 -5.33
N LEU A 34 -6.98 -0.90 -4.16
CA LEU A 34 -6.60 0.45 -3.73
C LEU A 34 -5.56 1.11 -4.64
N ASN A 35 -4.68 0.31 -5.26
CA ASN A 35 -3.68 0.78 -6.22
C ASN A 35 -4.30 1.49 -7.43
N ASN A 36 -5.52 1.10 -7.82
CA ASN A 36 -6.26 1.67 -8.95
C ASN A 36 -7.15 2.85 -8.52
N GLY A 37 -7.08 3.27 -7.25
CA GLY A 37 -7.96 4.29 -6.70
C GLY A 37 -9.40 3.79 -6.50
N GLU A 38 -9.60 2.47 -6.51
CA GLU A 38 -10.85 1.84 -6.08
C GLU A 38 -10.90 1.74 -4.55
N GLY A 39 -12.06 1.41 -4.00
CA GLY A 39 -12.28 1.34 -2.56
C GLY A 39 -12.53 2.70 -1.90
N SER A 40 -12.56 2.69 -0.56
CA SER A 40 -12.86 3.88 0.25
C SER A 40 -11.59 4.64 0.61
N VAL A 41 -11.64 5.98 0.55
CA VAL A 41 -10.53 6.86 0.94
C VAL A 41 -10.19 6.68 2.42
N GLU A 42 -11.19 6.43 3.26
CA GLU A 42 -11.03 6.15 4.68
C GLU A 42 -10.23 4.87 4.91
N VAL A 43 -10.45 3.82 4.09
CA VAL A 43 -9.66 2.58 4.14
C VAL A 43 -8.20 2.85 3.76
N ALA A 44 -7.97 3.62 2.69
CA ALA A 44 -6.62 4.00 2.28
C ALA A 44 -5.88 4.82 3.36
N MET A 45 -6.57 5.76 4.01
CA MET A 45 -6.02 6.54 5.13
C MET A 45 -5.69 5.67 6.34
N ALA A 46 -6.63 4.82 6.78
CA ALA A 46 -6.42 3.94 7.93
C ALA A 46 -5.27 2.94 7.69
N LEU A 47 -5.11 2.45 6.45
CA LEU A 47 -3.98 1.63 6.05
C LEU A 47 -2.66 2.43 6.12
N ALA A 48 -2.62 3.65 5.59
CA ALA A 48 -1.44 4.50 5.61
C ALA A 48 -0.97 4.80 7.04
N GLU A 49 -1.89 5.13 7.94
CA GLU A 49 -1.58 5.37 9.35
C GLU A 49 -0.98 4.13 10.04
N ARG A 50 -1.52 2.95 9.76
CA ARG A 50 -1.01 1.68 10.29
C ARG A 50 0.40 1.39 9.77
N VAL A 51 0.62 1.53 8.47
CA VAL A 51 1.92 1.23 7.84
C VAL A 51 2.98 2.25 8.22
N ALA A 52 2.62 3.51 8.45
CA ALA A 52 3.54 4.55 8.92
C ALA A 52 4.18 4.19 10.27
N ARG A 53 3.45 3.50 11.15
CA ARG A 53 3.92 3.08 12.48
C ARG A 53 4.41 1.63 12.53
N MET A 54 4.26 0.89 11.44
CA MET A 54 4.65 -0.51 11.39
C MET A 54 6.17 -0.63 11.27
N ASP A 55 6.73 -1.56 12.03
CA ASP A 55 8.09 -2.06 11.87
C ASP A 55 8.06 -3.57 11.60
N LEU A 56 8.45 -3.93 10.38
CA LEU A 56 8.50 -5.32 9.93
C LEU A 56 9.53 -6.15 10.70
N GLN A 57 10.57 -5.56 11.30
CA GLN A 57 11.57 -6.31 12.06
C GLN A 57 10.99 -7.02 13.29
N THR A 58 9.89 -6.49 13.84
CA THR A 58 9.18 -7.04 15.00
C THR A 58 8.27 -8.24 14.66
N ALA A 59 8.17 -8.63 13.39
CA ALA A 59 7.33 -9.75 12.99
C ALA A 59 7.77 -11.08 13.65
N LYS A 60 6.76 -11.92 13.94
CA LYS A 60 6.92 -13.19 14.65
C LYS A 60 6.49 -14.35 13.76
N ALA A 61 7.07 -15.52 14.00
CA ALA A 61 6.64 -16.80 13.47
C ALA A 61 6.47 -17.79 14.62
N THR A 62 5.60 -18.79 14.43
CA THR A 62 5.43 -19.88 15.40
C THR A 62 6.70 -20.70 15.55
N LYS A 63 7.45 -20.86 14.46
CA LYS A 63 8.78 -21.47 14.46
C LYS A 63 9.86 -20.38 14.49
N PRO A 64 10.70 -20.32 15.55
CA PRO A 64 11.77 -19.32 15.64
C PRO A 64 12.77 -19.40 14.48
N GLU A 65 13.03 -20.61 13.98
CA GLU A 65 13.92 -20.88 12.84
C GLU A 65 13.46 -20.17 11.56
N ASP A 66 12.16 -20.25 11.23
CA ASP A 66 11.58 -19.52 10.09
C ASP A 66 11.79 -18.01 10.24
N ALA A 67 11.56 -17.47 11.45
CA ALA A 67 11.75 -16.05 11.69
C ALA A 67 13.22 -15.63 11.52
N ALA A 68 14.17 -16.43 12.01
CA ALA A 68 15.59 -16.15 11.87
C ALA A 68 16.02 -16.22 10.40
N MET A 69 15.62 -17.27 9.68
CA MET A 69 15.90 -17.45 8.25
C MET A 69 15.40 -16.25 7.43
N ILE A 70 14.14 -15.86 7.62
CA ILE A 70 13.53 -14.76 6.86
C ILE A 70 14.21 -13.43 7.21
N LYS A 71 14.50 -13.16 8.49
CA LYS A 71 15.21 -11.95 8.90
C LYS A 71 16.61 -11.87 8.30
N GLN A 72 17.34 -12.99 8.26
CA GLN A 72 18.64 -13.05 7.62
C GLN A 72 18.54 -12.81 6.11
N GLN A 73 17.50 -13.34 5.46
CA GLN A 73 17.27 -13.10 4.04
C GLN A 73 17.00 -11.62 3.73
N VAL A 74 16.24 -10.91 4.56
CA VAL A 74 16.04 -9.46 4.41
C VAL A 74 17.36 -8.71 4.41
N VAL A 75 18.22 -8.98 5.40
CA VAL A 75 19.52 -8.31 5.52
C VAL A 75 20.44 -8.67 4.34
N ARG A 76 20.40 -9.91 3.88
CA ARG A 76 21.20 -10.37 2.74
C ARG A 76 20.80 -9.67 1.44
N ASP A 77 19.50 -9.59 1.17
CA ASP A 77 18.99 -9.18 -0.14
C ASP A 77 18.77 -7.67 -0.23
N LEU A 78 18.34 -7.03 0.85
CA LEU A 78 18.00 -5.60 0.89
C LEU A 78 18.96 -4.78 1.77
N GLY A 79 19.92 -5.43 2.43
CA GLY A 79 20.86 -4.78 3.36
C GLY A 79 20.28 -4.49 4.74
N SER A 80 19.00 -4.12 4.83
CA SER A 80 18.36 -3.78 6.12
C SER A 80 16.84 -3.93 6.12
N PHE A 81 16.26 -3.99 7.31
CA PHE A 81 14.81 -3.88 7.49
C PHE A 81 14.26 -2.49 7.15
N ASP A 82 15.09 -1.44 7.25
CA ASP A 82 14.69 -0.09 6.87
C ASP A 82 14.39 -0.01 5.37
N ALA A 83 15.16 -0.70 4.52
CA ALA A 83 14.90 -0.78 3.09
C ALA A 83 13.54 -1.42 2.80
N LEU A 84 13.21 -2.52 3.49
CA LEU A 84 11.91 -3.19 3.33
C LEU A 84 10.75 -2.35 3.88
N ASN A 85 10.92 -1.73 5.05
CA ASN A 85 9.93 -0.80 5.62
C ASN A 85 9.69 0.38 4.67
N HIS A 86 10.76 0.93 4.07
CA HIS A 86 10.67 2.02 3.11
C HIS A 86 9.94 1.59 1.83
N PHE A 87 10.21 0.39 1.30
CA PHE A 87 9.48 -0.18 0.16
C PHE A 87 7.97 -0.19 0.42
N VAL A 88 7.51 -0.80 1.52
CA VAL A 88 6.07 -0.89 1.84
C VAL A 88 5.46 0.50 2.06
N ARG A 89 6.17 1.41 2.73
CA ARG A 89 5.71 2.79 2.95
C ARG A 89 5.55 3.54 1.63
N ASN A 90 6.45 3.35 0.67
CA ASN A 90 6.36 3.98 -0.64
C ASN A 90 5.16 3.46 -1.45
N GLU A 91 4.88 2.16 -1.42
CA GLU A 91 3.70 1.60 -2.10
C GLU A 91 2.40 2.17 -1.51
N VAL A 92 2.31 2.22 -0.17
CA VAL A 92 1.12 2.79 0.50
C VAL A 92 1.02 4.30 0.29
N TYR A 93 2.14 5.02 0.21
CA TYR A 93 2.14 6.43 -0.15
C TYR A 93 1.54 6.66 -1.55
N ARG A 94 1.90 5.85 -2.55
CA ARG A 94 1.32 5.93 -3.90
C ARG A 94 -0.17 5.68 -3.87
N ILE A 95 -0.62 4.65 -3.14
CA ILE A 95 -2.05 4.36 -2.96
C ILE A 95 -2.80 5.56 -2.36
N LEU A 96 -2.27 6.16 -1.28
CA LEU A 96 -2.90 7.31 -0.65
C LEU A 96 -2.96 8.51 -1.60
N ARG A 97 -1.93 8.71 -2.42
CA ARG A 97 -1.90 9.77 -3.43
C ARG A 97 -2.95 9.54 -4.53
N THR A 98 -3.09 8.31 -5.02
CA THR A 98 -4.13 7.95 -6.01
C THR A 98 -5.52 8.20 -5.43
N ALA A 99 -5.78 7.75 -4.20
CA ALA A 99 -7.05 7.97 -3.53
C ALA A 99 -7.36 9.47 -3.33
N GLN A 100 -6.35 10.28 -3.00
CA GLN A 100 -6.48 11.73 -2.89
C GLN A 100 -6.89 12.36 -4.22
N VAL A 101 -6.19 12.03 -5.32
CA VAL A 101 -6.47 12.57 -6.66
C VAL A 101 -7.90 12.22 -7.10
N HIS A 102 -8.30 10.95 -6.97
CA HIS A 102 -9.66 10.50 -7.33
C HIS A 102 -10.73 11.21 -6.51
N THR A 103 -10.55 11.28 -5.20
CA THR A 103 -11.49 11.94 -4.29
C THR A 103 -11.63 13.42 -4.61
N THR A 104 -10.51 14.14 -4.83
CA THR A 104 -10.53 15.56 -5.21
C THR A 104 -11.25 15.78 -6.53
N SER A 105 -11.01 14.93 -7.55
CA SER A 105 -11.73 15.01 -8.82
C SER A 105 -13.23 14.82 -8.64
N LYS A 106 -13.63 13.84 -7.83
CA LYS A 106 -15.05 13.56 -7.54
C LYS A 106 -15.73 14.73 -6.82
N PHE A 107 -15.06 15.36 -5.85
CA PHE A 107 -15.56 16.57 -5.20
C PHE A 107 -15.77 17.71 -6.21
N ALA A 108 -14.79 17.96 -7.08
CA ALA A 108 -14.90 18.99 -8.11
C ALA A 108 -16.09 18.74 -9.04
N ASP A 109 -16.32 17.49 -9.45
CA ASP A 109 -17.45 17.12 -10.29
C ASP A 109 -18.80 17.29 -9.57
N VAL A 110 -18.89 16.90 -8.29
CA VAL A 110 -20.10 17.08 -7.48
C VAL A 110 -20.41 18.57 -7.29
N PHE A 111 -19.42 19.40 -6.98
CA PHE A 111 -19.61 20.85 -6.86
C PHE A 111 -20.07 21.48 -8.18
N ARG A 112 -19.50 21.05 -9.31
CA ARG A 112 -19.92 21.50 -10.65
C ARG A 112 -21.39 21.14 -10.90
N LYS A 113 -21.80 19.91 -10.60
CA LYS A 113 -23.19 19.45 -10.74
C LYS A 113 -24.16 20.23 -9.86
N LEU A 114 -23.80 20.47 -8.60
CA LEU A 114 -24.63 21.25 -7.67
C LEU A 114 -24.78 22.71 -8.12
N LYS A 115 -23.70 23.34 -8.61
CA LYS A 115 -23.74 24.72 -9.12
C LYS A 115 -24.60 24.83 -10.38
N ASN A 116 -24.48 23.87 -11.29
CA ASN A 116 -25.24 23.88 -12.55
C ASN A 116 -26.73 23.55 -12.33
N ASN A 117 -27.05 22.68 -11.36
CA ASN A 117 -28.44 22.38 -10.98
C ASN A 117 -29.07 23.47 -10.10
N GLY A 118 -28.27 24.40 -9.57
CA GLY A 118 -28.69 25.54 -8.75
C GLY A 118 -28.99 26.82 -9.54
N MET A 119 -28.75 26.86 -10.87
CA MET A 119 -29.26 27.94 -11.71
C MET A 119 -30.72 27.67 -12.09
N VAL A 120 -31.61 27.83 -11.09
CA VAL A 120 -32.98 28.27 -11.38
C VAL A 120 -32.89 29.76 -11.64
N SER A 121 -33.22 30.14 -12.87
CA SER A 121 -33.44 31.52 -13.29
C SER A 121 -34.41 32.22 -12.33
N VAL A 122 -33.97 33.30 -11.70
CA VAL A 122 -34.77 34.49 -11.39
C VAL A 122 -33.90 35.70 -11.64
#